data_AF-A0A6I3SZQ6-F1
#
_entry.id   AF-A0A6I3SZQ6-F1
#
_cell.length_a   1.000
_cell.length_b   1.000
_cell.length_c   1.000
_cell.angle_alpha   90.00
_cell.angle_beta   90.00
_cell.angle_gamma   90.00
#
_symmetry.space_group_name_H-M   'P 1'
#
loop_
_entity.id
_entity.type
_entity.pdbx_description
1 polymer ?
#
loop_
_entity_poly.entity_id
_entity_poly.type
_entity_poly.pdbx_seq_one_letter_code
_entity_poly.pdbx_strand_id
1 'polypeptide(L)'
;MNGKVALGVLLLMAGGLIYAASHHQQEAAQSSVPQEFRGEGTRLSHADGVSPHRRAHQQLAWLGPIESIHKDELTRRMHRVMDQVRQDVAAVQDPVGFECKEPAEVGPVPLLDAVDAWLDGFPDSRRDRTLTRNLYRAAEQGNWLARVQVYALLAERPARDSSTAYRTMQLMEWLQQHGIGALHGLVGEALTGRPRAGAARAITQSDLFAALHHSYPAQNKVGHELRRSGDPHLAAVGQKMMDCAAHALPAYARMFGAHDAPTAH
;
A
#
# COMPACT_ATOMS: atom_id res chain seq x y z
N MET A 1 14.40 17.65 24.21
CA MET A 1 13.39 16.65 24.63
C MET A 1 12.61 16.20 23.39
N ASN A 2 12.54 14.87 23.20
CA ASN A 2 11.63 14.08 22.35
C ASN A 2 11.64 14.20 20.81
N GLY A 3 12.78 13.86 20.19
CA GLY A 3 12.88 13.45 18.78
C GLY A 3 12.58 11.96 18.55
N LYS A 4 11.40 11.47 18.97
CA LYS A 4 11.01 10.05 18.84
C LYS A 4 9.75 9.79 18.00
N VAL A 5 9.24 10.79 17.26
CA VAL A 5 8.00 10.64 16.48
C VAL A 5 8.26 10.29 15.00
N ALA A 6 9.49 10.40 14.50
CA ALA A 6 9.82 10.10 13.09
C ALA A 6 10.13 8.60 12.78
N LEU A 7 9.94 7.68 13.74
CA LEU A 7 10.37 6.27 13.61
C LEU A 7 9.22 5.24 13.67
N GLY A 8 7.98 5.67 13.44
CA GLY A 8 6.77 4.82 13.53
C GLY A 8 6.29 4.20 12.21
N VAL A 9 7.01 4.40 11.09
CA VAL A 9 6.52 4.05 9.73
C VAL A 9 7.11 2.74 9.17
N LEU A 10 8.01 2.04 9.88
CA LEU A 10 8.84 0.99 9.25
C LEU A 10 8.88 -0.35 9.97
N LEU A 11 7.73 -0.87 10.36
CA LEU A 11 7.64 -2.19 10.98
C LEU A 11 6.58 -3.10 10.33
N LEU A 12 7.05 -4.03 9.47
CA LEU A 12 6.71 -5.47 9.37
C LEU A 12 6.11 -5.91 8.03
N MET A 13 6.98 -6.11 7.04
CA MET A 13 6.70 -6.97 5.88
C MET A 13 7.81 -8.02 5.77
N ALA A 14 7.86 -8.89 6.78
CA ALA A 14 8.55 -10.18 6.72
C ALA A 14 7.54 -11.21 7.26
N GLY A 15 6.83 -11.88 6.36
CA GLY A 15 5.81 -12.86 6.74
C GLY A 15 4.74 -13.09 5.67
N GLY A 16 5.17 -13.50 4.48
CA GLY A 16 4.25 -13.85 3.38
C GLY A 16 4.86 -14.68 2.25
N LEU A 17 6.07 -15.21 2.43
CA LEU A 17 6.64 -16.27 1.62
C LEU A 17 7.21 -17.30 2.61
N ILE A 18 6.37 -18.23 3.05
CA ILE A 18 6.66 -19.61 3.51
C ILE A 18 5.28 -20.18 3.92
N TYR A 19 4.64 -20.90 2.99
CA TYR A 19 3.57 -21.86 3.35
C TYR A 19 3.58 -23.03 2.36
N ALA A 20 4.74 -23.69 2.32
CA ALA A 20 4.97 -24.95 1.62
C ALA A 20 5.74 -25.98 2.48
N ALA A 21 5.88 -25.78 3.80
CA ALA A 21 6.69 -26.69 4.64
C ALA A 21 6.12 -27.00 6.04
N SER A 22 4.89 -26.60 6.38
CA SER A 22 4.31 -26.84 7.72
C SER A 22 3.13 -27.81 7.78
N HIS A 23 2.72 -28.45 6.67
CA HIS A 23 1.60 -29.40 6.68
C HIS A 23 1.97 -30.88 6.48
N HIS A 24 3.25 -31.26 6.55
CA HIS A 24 3.63 -32.67 6.45
C HIS A 24 3.64 -33.43 7.78
N GLN A 25 3.27 -32.80 8.91
CA GLN A 25 3.43 -33.40 10.26
C GLN A 25 2.13 -33.62 11.05
N GLN A 26 0.95 -33.36 10.48
CA GLN A 26 -0.34 -33.52 11.19
C GLN A 26 -1.18 -34.75 10.79
N GLU A 27 -0.73 -35.59 9.84
CA GLU A 27 -1.47 -36.80 9.43
C GLU A 27 -1.09 -38.08 10.20
N ALA A 28 -0.27 -38.00 11.25
CA ALA A 28 0.17 -39.17 12.01
C ALA A 28 -0.04 -39.00 13.53
N ALA A 29 -1.28 -38.77 13.98
CA ALA A 29 -1.67 -39.02 15.38
C ALA A 29 -3.21 -39.16 15.54
N GLN A 30 -3.69 -40.38 15.26
CA GLN A 30 -4.64 -41.16 16.07
C GLN A 30 -5.93 -40.51 16.63
N SER A 31 -7.05 -40.87 16.00
CA SER A 31 -8.19 -41.67 16.54
C SER A 31 -8.64 -41.46 18.01
N SER A 32 -9.87 -40.96 18.21
CA SER A 32 -10.98 -41.67 18.90
C SER A 32 -12.25 -40.79 19.04
N VAL A 33 -13.41 -41.45 19.00
CA VAL A 33 -14.82 -40.99 19.00
C VAL A 33 -15.49 -41.57 20.30
N PRO A 34 -16.73 -41.28 20.79
CA PRO A 34 -17.78 -40.24 20.53
C PRO A 34 -18.41 -39.59 21.82
N GLN A 35 -19.36 -38.65 21.62
CA GLN A 35 -20.78 -38.75 22.08
C GLN A 35 -21.39 -37.54 22.85
N GLU A 36 -22.50 -37.04 22.26
CA GLU A 36 -23.71 -36.39 22.82
C GLU A 36 -23.63 -35.29 23.90
N PHE A 37 -24.17 -34.11 23.55
CA PHE A 37 -25.23 -33.50 24.37
C PHE A 37 -26.27 -32.79 23.50
N ARG A 38 -27.51 -33.27 23.62
CA ARG A 38 -28.75 -32.77 23.03
C ARG A 38 -29.26 -31.61 23.87
N GLY A 39 -29.69 -30.51 23.26
CA GLY A 39 -30.32 -29.39 23.96
C GLY A 39 -31.09 -28.47 23.01
N GLU A 40 -32.41 -28.54 23.11
CA GLU A 40 -33.40 -27.73 22.39
C GLU A 40 -33.32 -26.23 22.69
N GLY A 41 -33.73 -25.44 21.69
CA GLY A 41 -34.65 -24.33 21.91
C GLY A 41 -34.08 -23.03 22.50
N THR A 42 -33.53 -22.17 21.63
CA THR A 42 -33.85 -20.73 21.71
C THR A 42 -33.70 -20.08 20.34
N ARG A 43 -34.83 -19.75 19.70
CA ARG A 43 -34.87 -18.78 18.61
C ARG A 43 -34.54 -17.40 19.21
N LEU A 44 -33.26 -17.03 19.20
CA LEU A 44 -32.85 -15.65 19.35
C LEU A 44 -32.67 -15.08 17.94
N SER A 45 -33.70 -14.37 17.47
CA SER A 45 -33.53 -13.38 16.42
C SER A 45 -32.58 -12.31 16.95
N HIS A 46 -31.32 -12.37 16.54
CA HIS A 46 -30.41 -11.25 16.59
C HIS A 46 -30.25 -10.72 15.18
N ALA A 47 -30.87 -9.56 14.94
CA ALA A 47 -30.47 -8.67 13.87
C ALA A 47 -28.96 -8.40 13.97
N ASP A 48 -28.33 -8.17 12.82
CA ASP A 48 -26.90 -7.85 12.60
C ASP A 48 -25.86 -8.98 12.54
N GLY A 49 -26.28 -10.18 12.14
CA GLY A 49 -25.42 -11.35 11.85
C GLY A 49 -24.54 -11.26 10.58
N VAL A 50 -24.09 -10.07 10.15
CA VAL A 50 -23.09 -9.98 9.08
C VAL A 50 -21.70 -9.96 9.72
N SER A 51 -21.02 -11.12 9.68
CA SER A 51 -19.62 -11.28 10.08
C SER A 51 -18.77 -10.11 9.58
N PRO A 52 -17.87 -9.52 10.41
CA PRO A 52 -17.00 -8.41 10.01
C PRO A 52 -16.26 -8.65 8.68
N HIS A 53 -15.92 -9.91 8.41
CA HIS A 53 -15.29 -10.36 7.16
C HIS A 53 -16.19 -10.13 5.95
N ARG A 54 -17.47 -10.49 6.04
CA ARG A 54 -18.44 -10.31 4.95
C ARG A 54 -18.64 -8.83 4.61
N ARG A 55 -18.61 -7.92 5.60
CA ARG A 55 -18.70 -6.48 5.37
C ARG A 55 -17.46 -5.93 4.65
N ALA A 56 -16.26 -6.34 5.09
CA ALA A 56 -15.02 -5.93 4.42
C ALA A 56 -14.97 -6.42 2.96
N HIS A 57 -15.44 -7.64 2.69
CA HIS A 57 -15.56 -8.18 1.33
C HIS A 57 -16.59 -7.42 0.48
N GLN A 58 -17.71 -7.00 1.07
CA GLN A 58 -18.72 -6.17 0.39
C GLN A 58 -18.18 -4.78 0.02
N GLN A 59 -17.35 -4.17 0.86
CA GLN A 59 -16.74 -2.86 0.60
C GLN A 59 -15.72 -2.86 -0.54
N LEU A 60 -15.27 -4.05 -0.97
CA LEU A 60 -14.31 -4.24 -2.07
C LEU A 60 -14.96 -4.93 -3.28
N ALA A 61 -16.29 -5.07 -3.30
CA ALA A 61 -17.01 -5.75 -4.37
C ALA A 61 -16.83 -5.09 -5.76
N TRP A 62 -16.56 -3.79 -5.79
CA TRP A 62 -16.29 -3.00 -6.99
C TRP A 62 -15.00 -3.40 -7.72
N LEU A 63 -14.10 -4.18 -7.10
CA LEU A 63 -12.95 -4.78 -7.78
C LEU A 63 -13.33 -5.97 -8.69
N GLY A 64 -14.62 -6.32 -8.74
CA GLY A 64 -15.16 -7.39 -9.56
C GLY A 64 -15.54 -8.64 -8.76
N PRO A 65 -15.94 -9.74 -9.42
CA PRO A 65 -16.30 -10.98 -8.75
C PRO A 65 -15.07 -11.62 -8.10
N ILE A 66 -15.28 -12.28 -6.95
CA ILE A 66 -14.30 -13.23 -6.42
C ILE A 66 -14.59 -14.55 -7.12
N GLU A 67 -13.68 -14.94 -8.01
CA GLU A 67 -13.74 -16.26 -8.64
C GLU A 67 -13.16 -17.30 -7.68
N SER A 68 -13.67 -18.54 -7.76
CA SER A 68 -13.05 -19.68 -7.08
C SER A 68 -11.71 -19.99 -7.74
N ILE A 69 -10.68 -19.24 -7.36
CA ILE A 69 -9.35 -19.34 -7.95
C ILE A 69 -8.55 -20.37 -7.17
N HIS A 70 -8.07 -21.40 -7.86
CA HIS A 70 -7.11 -22.34 -7.28
C HIS A 70 -5.82 -21.61 -6.90
N LYS A 71 -5.20 -22.01 -5.80
CA LYS A 71 -3.95 -21.42 -5.26
C LYS A 71 -2.87 -21.21 -6.33
N ASP A 72 -2.78 -22.14 -7.29
CA ASP A 72 -1.82 -22.11 -8.39
C ASP A 72 -2.05 -20.93 -9.34
N GLU A 73 -3.31 -20.58 -9.63
CA GLU A 73 -3.62 -19.43 -10.48
C GLU A 73 -3.33 -18.11 -9.77
N LEU A 74 -3.64 -17.99 -8.47
CA LEU A 74 -3.25 -16.82 -7.69
C LEU A 74 -1.72 -16.63 -7.69
N THR A 75 -0.98 -17.74 -7.57
CA THR A 75 0.48 -17.74 -7.64
C THR A 75 0.99 -17.30 -9.01
N ARG A 76 0.39 -17.81 -10.10
CA ARG A 76 0.74 -17.38 -11.47
C ARG A 76 0.48 -15.90 -11.70
N ARG A 77 -0.66 -15.38 -11.23
CA ARG A 77 -1.01 -13.96 -11.31
C ARG A 77 0.00 -13.08 -10.58
N MET A 78 0.35 -13.48 -9.36
CA MET A 78 1.38 -12.81 -8.58
C MET A 78 2.72 -12.79 -9.32
N HIS A 79 3.19 -13.94 -9.82
CA HIS A 79 4.43 -13.99 -10.59
C HIS A 79 4.40 -13.08 -11.82
N ARG A 80 3.30 -13.05 -12.59
CA ARG A 80 3.18 -12.16 -13.75
C ARG A 80 3.36 -10.69 -13.38
N VAL A 81 2.70 -10.23 -12.31
CA VAL A 81 2.85 -8.83 -11.87
C VAL A 81 4.26 -8.57 -11.36
N MET A 82 4.86 -9.49 -10.61
CA MET A 82 6.23 -9.32 -10.12
C MET A 82 7.27 -9.34 -11.25
N ASP A 83 7.04 -10.11 -12.32
CA ASP A 83 7.86 -10.11 -13.53
C ASP A 83 7.78 -8.75 -14.23
N GLN A 84 6.57 -8.19 -14.34
CA GLN A 84 6.36 -6.87 -14.93
C GLN A 84 7.00 -5.76 -14.09
N VAL A 85 6.83 -5.78 -12.76
CA VAL A 85 7.51 -4.85 -11.85
C VAL A 85 9.03 -4.92 -12.02
N ARG A 86 9.61 -6.11 -12.16
CA ARG A 86 11.06 -6.26 -12.40
C ARG A 86 11.49 -5.70 -13.75
N GLN A 87 10.70 -5.92 -14.81
CA GLN A 87 10.97 -5.36 -16.14
C GLN A 87 10.91 -3.83 -16.12
N ASP A 88 9.90 -3.27 -15.47
CA ASP A 88 9.71 -1.83 -15.30
C ASP A 88 10.91 -1.19 -14.57
N VAL A 89 11.33 -1.77 -13.44
CA VAL A 89 12.48 -1.29 -12.66
C VAL A 89 13.78 -1.38 -13.45
N ALA A 90 13.96 -2.44 -14.25
CA ALA A 90 15.14 -2.58 -15.12
C ALA A 90 15.16 -1.56 -16.27
N ALA A 91 14.00 -1.07 -16.68
CA ALA A 91 13.83 -0.06 -17.73
C ALA A 91 13.74 1.38 -17.19
N VAL A 92 14.05 1.60 -15.90
CA VAL A 92 13.94 2.92 -15.27
C VAL A 92 14.78 3.97 -16.01
N GLN A 93 14.16 5.12 -16.27
CA GLN A 93 14.76 6.22 -17.01
C GLN A 93 15.55 7.16 -16.09
N ASP A 94 16.35 8.03 -16.70
CA ASP A 94 17.08 9.09 -16.01
C ASP A 94 16.08 10.09 -15.37
N PRO A 95 16.23 10.46 -14.07
CA PRO A 95 15.38 11.45 -13.42
C PRO A 95 15.38 12.84 -14.08
N VAL A 96 16.38 13.18 -14.92
CA VAL A 96 16.48 14.45 -15.64
C VAL A 96 15.19 14.80 -16.40
N GLY A 97 14.48 13.80 -16.94
CA GLY A 97 13.21 13.98 -17.65
C GLY A 97 11.97 14.13 -16.75
N PHE A 98 12.11 14.31 -15.44
CA PHE A 98 10.96 14.34 -14.53
C PHE A 98 9.98 15.48 -14.83
N GLU A 99 8.71 15.11 -14.99
CA GLU A 99 7.57 16.01 -15.12
C GLU A 99 6.61 15.84 -13.94
N CYS A 100 6.27 16.95 -13.29
CA CYS A 100 5.27 16.93 -12.25
C CYS A 100 3.88 16.84 -12.88
N LYS A 101 3.02 16.00 -12.32
CA LYS A 101 1.60 15.93 -12.66
C LYS A 101 0.76 16.03 -11.39
N GLU A 102 -0.24 16.88 -11.41
CA GLU A 102 -1.28 16.92 -10.38
C GLU A 102 -2.10 15.63 -10.39
N PRO A 103 -2.74 15.26 -9.26
CA PRO A 103 -3.50 14.02 -9.20
C PRO A 103 -4.57 13.86 -10.29
N ALA A 104 -5.23 14.95 -10.66
CA ALA A 104 -6.27 14.96 -11.69
C ALA A 104 -5.72 14.79 -13.12
N GLU A 105 -4.44 15.10 -13.36
CA GLU A 105 -3.77 14.91 -14.65
C GLU A 105 -3.31 13.45 -14.85
N VAL A 106 -3.12 12.71 -13.76
CA VAL A 106 -2.76 11.28 -13.78
C VAL A 106 -4.00 10.42 -14.01
N GLY A 107 -5.12 10.75 -13.37
CA GLY A 107 -6.35 10.00 -13.52
C GLY A 107 -7.50 10.56 -12.68
N PRO A 108 -8.67 9.87 -12.66
CA PRO A 108 -9.83 10.33 -11.93
C PRO A 108 -9.56 10.44 -10.42
N VAL A 109 -10.01 11.53 -9.80
CA VAL A 109 -9.87 11.80 -8.36
C VAL A 109 -11.20 12.23 -7.68
N PRO A 110 -12.31 11.50 -7.88
CA PRO A 110 -13.54 11.79 -7.15
C PRO A 110 -13.34 11.63 -5.64
N LEU A 111 -13.99 12.48 -4.83
CA LEU A 111 -13.86 12.45 -3.37
C LEU A 111 -12.40 12.56 -2.89
N LEU A 112 -11.62 13.46 -3.50
CA LEU A 112 -10.20 13.67 -3.14
C LEU A 112 -10.03 14.14 -1.69
N ASP A 113 -11.01 14.86 -1.17
CA ASP A 113 -11.11 15.27 0.24
C ASP A 113 -11.11 14.07 1.21
N ALA A 114 -11.72 12.95 0.82
CA ALA A 114 -11.67 11.72 1.62
C ALA A 114 -10.26 11.14 1.70
N VAL A 115 -9.48 11.26 0.61
CA VAL A 115 -8.07 10.82 0.58
C VAL A 115 -7.21 11.77 1.41
N ASP A 116 -7.41 13.08 1.28
CA ASP A 116 -6.70 14.08 2.07
C ASP A 116 -6.92 13.89 3.57
N ALA A 117 -8.18 13.75 4.01
CA ALA A 117 -8.51 13.52 5.41
C ALA A 117 -7.96 12.18 5.94
N TRP A 118 -7.96 11.13 5.11
CA TRP A 118 -7.35 9.85 5.45
C TRP A 118 -5.84 9.97 5.70
N LEU A 119 -5.14 10.68 4.81
CA LEU A 119 -3.70 10.90 4.86
C LEU A 119 -3.32 11.84 6.01
N ASP A 120 -4.12 12.88 6.25
CA ASP A 120 -3.90 13.84 7.33
C ASP A 120 -4.04 13.20 8.72
N GLY A 121 -5.03 12.34 8.89
CA GLY A 121 -5.26 11.60 10.13
C GLY A 121 -4.32 10.41 10.33
N PHE A 122 -3.34 10.18 9.45
CA PHE A 122 -2.47 9.01 9.53
C PHE A 122 -1.46 9.12 10.69
N PRO A 123 -1.20 8.04 11.46
CA PRO A 123 -1.64 6.66 11.27
C PRO A 123 -2.99 6.31 11.93
N ASP A 124 -3.60 7.22 12.68
CA ASP A 124 -4.82 6.96 13.45
C ASP A 124 -6.05 6.72 12.58
N SER A 125 -6.06 7.27 11.37
CA SER A 125 -7.08 7.03 10.34
C SER A 125 -7.30 5.53 10.06
N ARG A 126 -6.28 4.68 10.23
CA ARG A 126 -6.38 3.21 10.11
C ARG A 126 -7.38 2.57 11.08
N ARG A 127 -7.68 3.23 12.20
CA ARG A 127 -8.63 2.75 13.22
C ARG A 127 -9.97 3.48 13.12
N ASP A 128 -10.03 4.56 12.37
CA ASP A 128 -11.25 5.32 12.14
C ASP A 128 -12.11 4.65 11.05
N ARG A 129 -13.27 4.13 11.46
CA ARG A 129 -14.21 3.44 10.57
C ARG A 129 -14.86 4.37 9.54
N THR A 130 -14.99 5.66 9.85
CA THR A 130 -15.58 6.65 8.96
C THR A 130 -14.58 7.01 7.88
N LEU A 131 -13.34 7.35 8.26
CA LEU A 131 -12.28 7.64 7.28
C LEU A 131 -12.00 6.43 6.39
N THR A 132 -11.94 5.21 6.95
CA THR A 132 -11.76 3.98 6.17
C THR A 132 -12.89 3.78 5.15
N ARG A 133 -14.15 4.04 5.55
CA ARG A 133 -15.31 3.89 4.65
C ARG A 133 -15.32 4.92 3.54
N ASN A 134 -14.96 6.17 3.86
CA ASN A 134 -14.87 7.23 2.86
C ASN A 134 -13.74 6.94 1.86
N LEU A 135 -12.61 6.40 2.33
CA LEU A 135 -11.54 5.94 1.46
C LEU A 135 -12.01 4.84 0.50
N TYR A 136 -12.71 3.80 1.00
CA TYR A 136 -13.26 2.75 0.14
C TYR A 136 -14.26 3.29 -0.87
N ARG A 137 -15.12 4.24 -0.48
CA ARG A 137 -16.06 4.90 -1.40
C ARG A 137 -15.35 5.70 -2.49
N ALA A 138 -14.29 6.44 -2.15
CA ALA A 138 -13.48 7.15 -3.14
C ALA A 138 -12.83 6.18 -4.13
N ALA A 139 -12.25 5.07 -3.62
CA ALA A 139 -11.64 4.04 -4.46
C ALA A 139 -12.65 3.36 -5.40
N GLU A 140 -13.85 3.06 -4.89
CA GLU A 140 -14.98 2.52 -5.65
C GLU A 140 -15.37 3.46 -6.80
N GLN A 141 -15.43 4.77 -6.54
CA GLN A 141 -15.75 5.78 -7.57
C GLN A 141 -14.62 6.01 -8.59
N GLY A 142 -13.48 5.35 -8.45
CA GLY A 142 -12.37 5.42 -9.39
C GLY A 142 -11.24 6.34 -8.97
N ASN A 143 -11.22 6.83 -7.74
CA ASN A 143 -10.11 7.63 -7.24
C ASN A 143 -8.83 6.77 -7.14
N TRP A 144 -7.86 7.04 -8.02
CA TRP A 144 -6.65 6.24 -8.11
C TRP A 144 -5.78 6.34 -6.86
N LEU A 145 -5.68 7.52 -6.23
CA LEU A 145 -4.97 7.70 -4.97
C LEU A 145 -5.63 6.91 -3.85
N ALA A 146 -6.96 6.91 -3.79
CA ALA A 146 -7.68 6.08 -2.82
C ALA A 146 -7.40 4.59 -3.03
N ARG A 147 -7.35 4.10 -4.28
CA ARG A 147 -6.99 2.71 -4.60
C ARG A 147 -5.58 2.35 -4.14
N VAL A 148 -4.62 3.26 -4.29
CA VAL A 148 -3.26 3.11 -3.74
C VAL A 148 -3.29 2.95 -2.22
N GLN A 149 -4.03 3.82 -1.51
CA GLN A 149 -4.12 3.75 -0.04
C GLN A 149 -4.84 2.48 0.44
N VAL A 150 -5.88 2.04 -0.28
CA VAL A 150 -6.56 0.76 -0.01
C VAL A 150 -5.62 -0.42 -0.21
N TYR A 151 -4.83 -0.42 -1.30
CA TYR A 151 -3.81 -1.44 -1.51
C TYR A 151 -2.79 -1.45 -0.37
N ALA A 152 -2.24 -0.29 0.02
CA ALA A 152 -1.30 -0.19 1.13
C ALA A 152 -1.90 -0.73 2.44
N LEU A 153 -3.14 -0.36 2.77
CA LEU A 153 -3.85 -0.83 3.96
C LEU A 153 -4.03 -2.36 3.97
N LEU A 154 -4.34 -2.96 2.82
CA LEU A 154 -4.48 -4.42 2.70
C LEU A 154 -3.13 -5.14 2.70
N ALA A 155 -2.10 -4.53 2.11
CA ALA A 155 -0.76 -5.10 2.04
C ALA A 155 -0.07 -5.12 3.42
N GLU A 156 -0.32 -4.13 4.28
CA GLU A 156 0.29 -4.02 5.62
C GLU A 156 0.12 -5.25 6.54
N ARG A 157 -0.84 -6.13 6.26
CA ARG A 157 -1.14 -7.28 7.11
C ARG A 157 -1.20 -8.55 6.27
N PRO A 158 -0.75 -9.69 6.82
CA PRO A 158 -0.99 -10.99 6.19
C PRO A 158 -2.48 -11.15 5.89
N ALA A 159 -2.80 -11.60 4.68
CA ALA A 159 -4.17 -11.86 4.27
C ALA A 159 -4.81 -12.85 5.25
N ARG A 160 -5.96 -12.46 5.81
CA ARG A 160 -6.67 -13.26 6.82
C ARG A 160 -7.45 -14.43 6.20
N ASP A 161 -7.79 -14.31 4.94
CA ASP A 161 -8.54 -15.28 4.15
C ASP A 161 -8.15 -15.19 2.66
N SER A 162 -8.54 -16.20 1.88
CA SER A 162 -8.26 -16.28 0.44
C SER A 162 -8.89 -15.12 -0.34
N SER A 163 -10.05 -14.64 0.09
CA SER A 163 -10.73 -13.50 -0.52
C SER A 163 -9.96 -12.20 -0.31
N THR A 164 -9.37 -11.96 0.86
CA THR A 164 -8.49 -10.79 1.10
C THR A 164 -7.27 -10.87 0.19
N ALA A 165 -6.62 -12.03 0.10
CA ALA A 165 -5.48 -12.22 -0.80
C ALA A 165 -5.86 -11.95 -2.27
N TYR A 166 -7.04 -12.41 -2.67
CA TYR A 166 -7.59 -12.16 -4.00
C TYR A 166 -7.84 -10.67 -4.28
N ARG A 167 -8.45 -9.95 -3.33
CA ARG A 167 -8.70 -8.50 -3.45
C ARG A 167 -7.40 -7.71 -3.52
N THR A 168 -6.41 -8.06 -2.70
CA THR A 168 -5.08 -7.44 -2.76
C THR A 168 -4.44 -7.67 -4.13
N MET A 169 -4.55 -8.89 -4.69
CA MET A 169 -4.04 -9.20 -6.03
C MET A 169 -4.73 -8.37 -7.12
N GLN A 170 -6.07 -8.24 -7.08
CA GLN A 170 -6.81 -7.43 -8.04
C GLN A 170 -6.39 -5.95 -8.02
N LEU A 171 -6.16 -5.39 -6.83
CA LEU A 171 -5.63 -4.03 -6.70
C LEU A 171 -4.21 -3.93 -7.25
N MET A 172 -3.37 -4.92 -6.98
CA MET A 172 -1.99 -4.94 -7.48
C MET A 172 -1.95 -4.95 -9.02
N GLU A 173 -2.77 -5.80 -9.65
CA GLU A 173 -2.92 -5.83 -11.11
C GLU A 173 -3.47 -4.52 -11.65
N TRP A 174 -4.47 -3.94 -10.98
CA TRP A 174 -5.02 -2.66 -11.40
C TRP A 174 -3.97 -1.55 -11.38
N LEU A 175 -3.19 -1.44 -10.30
CA LEU A 175 -2.10 -0.47 -10.18
C LEU A 175 -1.03 -0.67 -11.26
N GLN A 176 -0.65 -1.92 -11.52
CA GLN A 176 0.29 -2.27 -12.58
C GLN A 176 -0.23 -1.88 -13.97
N GLN A 177 -1.48 -2.22 -14.28
CA GLN A 177 -2.11 -1.92 -15.58
C GLN A 177 -2.25 -0.42 -15.84
N HIS A 178 -2.38 0.40 -14.79
CA HIS A 178 -2.51 1.85 -14.90
C HIS A 178 -1.16 2.57 -14.74
N GLY A 179 -0.05 1.84 -14.66
CA GLY A 179 1.29 2.43 -14.54
C GLY A 179 1.47 3.28 -13.27
N ILE A 180 0.78 2.93 -12.18
CA ILE A 180 0.86 3.67 -10.92
C ILE A 180 2.07 3.16 -10.13
N GLY A 181 3.15 3.94 -10.13
CA GLY A 181 4.45 3.61 -9.54
C GLY A 181 4.44 3.44 -8.01
N ALA A 182 3.34 3.80 -7.32
CA ALA A 182 3.19 3.49 -5.90
C ALA A 182 3.29 1.98 -5.62
N LEU A 183 2.88 1.14 -6.57
CA LEU A 183 3.07 -0.30 -6.50
C LEU A 183 4.56 -0.66 -6.38
N HIS A 184 5.39 -0.10 -7.26
CA HIS A 184 6.83 -0.37 -7.29
C HIS A 184 7.50 0.08 -6.00
N GLY A 185 7.16 1.27 -5.47
CA GLY A 185 7.70 1.71 -4.18
C GLY A 185 7.36 0.75 -3.03
N LEU A 186 6.12 0.29 -2.93
CA LEU A 186 5.66 -0.62 -1.87
C LEU A 186 6.24 -2.04 -2.02
N VAL A 187 6.33 -2.55 -3.25
CA VAL A 187 6.90 -3.88 -3.55
C VAL A 187 8.43 -3.86 -3.44
N GLY A 188 9.08 -2.81 -3.92
CA GLY A 188 10.52 -2.62 -3.85
C GLY A 188 11.03 -2.68 -2.41
N GLU A 189 10.39 -1.96 -1.49
CA GLU A 189 10.72 -2.02 -0.06
C GLU A 189 10.56 -3.43 0.55
N ALA A 190 9.58 -4.20 0.08
CA ALA A 190 9.37 -5.59 0.51
C ALA A 190 10.44 -6.54 -0.07
N LEU A 191 10.90 -6.30 -1.30
CA LEU A 191 11.91 -7.13 -1.98
C LEU A 191 13.34 -6.86 -1.51
N THR A 192 13.69 -5.60 -1.22
CA THR A 192 15.06 -5.24 -0.80
C THR A 192 15.30 -5.50 0.69
N GLY A 193 14.25 -5.85 1.45
CA GLY A 193 14.30 -5.98 2.89
C GLY A 193 14.49 -4.63 3.61
N ARG A 194 14.21 -4.59 4.91
CA ARG A 194 14.43 -3.39 5.73
C ARG A 194 15.90 -2.95 5.61
N PRO A 195 16.18 -1.64 5.48
CA PRO A 195 17.54 -1.16 5.65
C PRO A 195 18.01 -1.52 7.06
N ARG A 196 19.18 -2.15 7.14
CA ARG A 196 19.90 -2.28 8.41
C ARG A 196 20.06 -0.88 9.00
N ALA A 197 19.72 -0.74 10.29
CA ALA A 197 19.91 0.52 11.01
C ALA A 197 21.35 1.02 10.81
N GLY A 198 21.51 2.18 10.16
CA GLY A 198 22.81 2.79 9.88
C GLY A 198 23.23 2.83 8.40
N ALA A 199 22.55 2.13 7.49
CA ALA A 199 22.74 2.39 6.07
C ALA A 199 21.94 3.64 5.69
N ALA A 200 22.64 4.71 5.27
CA ALA A 200 21.99 5.80 4.53
C ALA A 200 21.18 5.16 3.41
N ARG A 201 19.86 5.39 3.38
CA ARG A 201 18.96 4.77 2.42
C ARG A 201 19.28 5.30 1.03
N ALA A 202 20.21 4.63 0.34
CA ALA A 202 20.40 4.84 -1.08
C ALA A 202 19.06 4.64 -1.78
N ILE A 203 18.68 5.56 -2.68
CA ILE A 203 17.53 5.37 -3.56
C ILE A 203 17.72 4.06 -4.33
N THR A 204 16.68 3.23 -4.34
CA THR A 204 16.67 2.04 -5.19
C THR A 204 16.18 2.42 -6.59
N GLN A 205 16.45 1.60 -7.60
CA GLN A 205 15.83 1.77 -8.92
C GLN A 205 14.29 1.71 -8.83
N SER A 206 13.77 0.96 -7.86
CA SER A 206 12.34 0.87 -7.60
C SER A 206 11.76 2.17 -7.04
N ASP A 207 12.50 2.86 -6.16
CA ASP A 207 12.14 4.20 -5.68
C ASP A 207 12.13 5.21 -6.82
N LEU A 208 13.16 5.16 -7.68
CA LEU A 208 13.26 6.03 -8.84
C LEU A 208 12.12 5.80 -9.84
N PHE A 209 11.81 4.55 -10.16
CA PHE A 209 10.68 4.21 -11.02
C PHE A 209 9.37 4.73 -10.40
N ALA A 210 9.14 4.47 -9.11
CA ALA A 210 7.96 4.95 -8.41
C ALA A 210 7.81 6.47 -8.50
N ALA A 211 8.90 7.22 -8.30
CA ALA A 211 8.91 8.67 -8.36
C ALA A 211 8.52 9.20 -9.75
N LEU A 212 9.06 8.59 -10.80
CA LEU A 212 8.77 8.93 -12.20
C LEU A 212 7.34 8.54 -12.61
N HIS A 213 6.76 7.54 -11.95
CA HIS A 213 5.43 7.01 -12.23
C HIS A 213 4.40 7.40 -11.15
N HIS A 214 4.33 8.70 -10.84
CA HIS A 214 3.23 9.31 -10.07
C HIS A 214 3.09 8.83 -8.60
N SER A 215 4.16 8.34 -7.98
CA SER A 215 4.19 8.14 -6.52
C SER A 215 4.74 9.38 -5.81
N TYR A 216 3.86 10.24 -5.30
CA TYR A 216 4.26 11.45 -4.55
C TYR A 216 5.16 11.15 -3.33
N PRO A 217 4.91 10.10 -2.51
CA PRO A 217 5.85 9.74 -1.45
C PRO A 217 7.24 9.35 -1.98
N ALA A 218 7.32 8.66 -3.12
CA ALA A 218 8.60 8.31 -3.73
C ALA A 218 9.28 9.55 -4.35
N GLN A 219 8.52 10.47 -4.95
CA GLN A 219 9.04 11.75 -5.45
C GLN A 219 9.71 12.54 -4.33
N ASN A 220 9.07 12.66 -3.15
CA ASN A 220 9.69 13.33 -2.02
C ASN A 220 10.97 12.61 -1.55
N LYS A 221 10.93 11.27 -1.44
CA LYS A 221 12.09 10.45 -1.03
C LYS A 221 13.26 10.58 -2.01
N VAL A 222 13.02 10.38 -3.30
CA VAL A 222 14.04 10.50 -4.36
C VAL A 222 14.53 11.93 -4.47
N GLY A 223 13.63 12.91 -4.38
CA GLY A 223 13.96 14.32 -4.46
C GLY A 223 14.94 14.76 -3.37
N HIS A 224 14.76 14.30 -2.13
CA HIS A 224 15.71 14.53 -1.05
C HIS A 224 17.11 13.99 -1.35
N GLU A 225 17.21 12.81 -1.97
CA GLU A 225 18.51 12.20 -2.29
C GLU A 225 19.17 12.89 -3.49
N LEU A 226 18.42 13.22 -4.54
CA LEU A 226 18.92 13.96 -5.70
C LEU A 226 19.40 15.37 -5.32
N ARG A 227 18.72 16.05 -4.39
CA ARG A 227 19.13 17.36 -3.88
C ARG A 227 20.48 17.36 -3.16
N ARG A 228 20.91 16.20 -2.64
CA ARG A 228 22.23 16.03 -2.00
C ARG A 228 23.32 15.65 -3.00
N SER A 229 22.98 15.46 -4.28
CA SER A 229 23.98 15.20 -5.30
C SER A 229 24.90 16.41 -5.52
N GLY A 230 26.13 16.17 -5.95
CA GLY A 230 27.06 17.24 -6.35
C GLY A 230 26.76 17.82 -7.73
N ASP A 231 25.76 17.29 -8.44
CA ASP A 231 25.34 17.75 -9.77
C ASP A 231 24.19 18.77 -9.62
N PRO A 232 24.39 20.05 -10.01
CA PRO A 232 23.35 21.06 -9.92
C PRO A 232 22.06 20.72 -10.68
N HIS A 233 22.16 19.98 -11.79
CA HIS A 233 21.00 19.59 -12.58
C HIS A 233 20.15 18.57 -11.82
N LEU A 234 20.77 17.52 -11.28
CA LEU A 234 20.08 16.54 -10.46
C LEU A 234 19.52 17.17 -9.18
N ALA A 235 20.22 18.12 -8.58
CA ALA A 235 19.71 18.83 -7.41
C ALA A 235 18.43 19.63 -7.71
N ALA A 236 18.38 20.30 -8.88
CA ALA A 236 17.19 21.02 -9.33
C ALA A 236 16.01 20.09 -9.60
N VAL A 237 16.25 18.95 -10.24
CA VAL A 237 15.24 17.89 -10.41
C VAL A 237 14.74 17.39 -9.06
N GLY A 238 15.64 17.18 -8.10
CA GLY A 238 15.29 16.74 -6.76
C GLY A 238 14.36 17.72 -6.05
N GLN A 239 14.63 19.02 -6.17
CA GLN A 239 13.75 20.05 -5.64
C GLN A 239 12.37 20.03 -6.34
N LYS A 240 12.33 19.91 -7.67
CA LYS A 240 11.09 19.80 -8.44
C LYS A 240 10.23 18.60 -8.00
N MET A 241 10.85 17.45 -7.71
CA MET A 241 10.15 16.27 -7.20
C MET A 241 9.55 16.51 -5.80
N MET A 242 10.30 17.14 -4.91
CA MET A 242 9.82 17.47 -3.57
C MET A 242 8.65 18.46 -3.61
N ASP A 243 8.77 19.51 -4.44
CA ASP A 243 7.70 20.49 -4.61
C ASP A 243 6.45 19.84 -5.21
N CYS A 244 6.61 18.97 -6.21
CA CYS A 244 5.50 18.22 -6.79
C CYS A 244 4.77 17.38 -5.74
N ALA A 245 5.53 16.65 -4.93
CA ALA A 245 4.97 15.81 -3.88
C ALA A 245 4.20 16.63 -2.83
N ALA A 246 4.76 17.77 -2.40
CA ALA A 246 4.13 18.63 -1.41
C ALA A 246 2.85 19.30 -1.94
N HIS A 247 2.80 19.69 -3.21
CA HIS A 247 1.63 20.36 -3.79
C HIS A 247 0.52 19.41 -4.23
N ALA A 248 0.78 18.10 -4.31
CA ALA A 248 -0.22 17.13 -4.77
C ALA A 248 -1.48 17.08 -3.88
N LEU A 249 -1.32 17.25 -2.55
CA LEU A 249 -2.42 17.31 -1.59
C LEU A 249 -2.07 18.18 -0.37
N PRO A 250 -3.03 18.87 0.27
CA PRO A 250 -2.79 19.57 1.54
C PRO A 250 -2.15 18.71 2.63
N ALA A 251 -2.56 17.44 2.76
CA ALA A 251 -1.96 16.49 3.69
C ALA A 251 -0.49 16.22 3.34
N TYR A 252 -0.14 16.13 2.06
CA TYR A 252 1.25 15.99 1.64
C TYR A 252 2.07 17.26 1.88
N ALA A 253 1.49 18.45 1.72
CA ALA A 253 2.17 19.68 2.12
C ALA A 253 2.53 19.68 3.61
N ARG A 254 1.64 19.17 4.47
CA ARG A 254 1.91 19.03 5.92
C ARG A 254 2.93 17.93 6.22
N MET A 255 2.91 16.83 5.47
CA MET A 255 3.82 15.70 5.66
C MET A 255 5.23 15.93 5.09
N PHE A 256 5.36 16.63 3.97
CA PHE A 256 6.60 16.79 3.20
C PHE A 256 7.13 18.22 3.15
N GLY A 257 6.26 19.21 3.40
CA GLY A 257 6.64 20.61 3.38
C GLY A 257 7.77 20.89 4.37
N ALA A 258 8.49 21.98 4.13
CA ALA A 258 9.50 22.44 5.07
C ALA A 258 8.83 22.68 6.44
N HIS A 259 9.12 21.83 7.42
CA HIS A 259 9.01 22.25 8.79
C HIS A 259 10.06 23.35 8.94
N ASP A 260 9.63 24.61 8.89
CA ASP A 260 10.46 25.72 9.30
C ASP A 260 11.09 25.33 10.64
N ALA A 261 12.41 25.19 10.65
CA ALA A 261 13.14 25.05 11.89
C ALA A 261 12.73 26.26 12.75
N PRO A 262 12.36 26.08 14.04
CA PRO A 262 12.05 27.21 14.88
C PRO A 262 13.26 28.15 14.83
N THR A 263 13.04 29.36 14.29
CA THR A 263 14.01 30.44 14.35
C THR A 263 14.30 30.68 15.82
N ALA A 264 15.47 30.24 16.27
CA ALA A 264 16.00 30.63 17.56
C ALA A 264 16.23 32.15 17.49
N HIS A 265 15.35 32.90 18.16
CA HIS A 265 15.59 34.28 18.57
C HIS A 265 16.35 34.31 19.88
#